data_AF-A0A956KHY6-F1
#
_entry.id   AF-A0A956KHY6-F1
#
_cell.length_a   1.000
_cell.length_b   1.000
_cell.length_c   1.000
_cell.angle_alpha   90.00
_cell.angle_beta   90.00
_cell.angle_gamma   90.00
#
_symmetry.space_group_name_H-M   'P 1'
#
loop_
_entity.id
_entity.type
_entity.pdbx_description
1 polymer ?
#
loop_
_entity_poly.entity_id
_entity_poly.type
_entity_poly.pdbx_seq_one_letter_code
_entity_poly.pdbx_strand_id
1 'polypeptide(L)'
;MARRKVTRGAPPQLARSSRGTTWANGSRQGGSKGEGGGDSANFLSVYFREMSDLDVMSAEQELEAATRIFNLRKALWQTILSYPPFVEAIVAFIEAKVEAEEAPAKELKAMRKTSRNLRDRETRANKDAYDASVEALVQLMLDLDTDNVIAEAVAADINAIEAGQRHGVDLTVKPPREGSKPFATYAAEIRQACNDLRREKNAFVKANLRLVVSIARRFNHGRMPLQDLIQEGNI
;
A
#
# COMPACT_ATOMS: atom_id res chain seq x y z
N MET A 1 -25.31 -39.64 39.44
CA MET A 1 -26.08 -39.93 38.21
C MET A 1 -26.35 -38.58 37.55
N ALA A 2 -26.00 -38.23 36.32
CA ALA A 2 -25.96 -38.98 35.08
C ALA A 2 -24.77 -38.56 34.19
N ARG A 3 -24.15 -39.54 33.53
CA ARG A 3 -23.10 -39.38 32.52
C ARG A 3 -23.75 -39.09 31.16
N ARG A 4 -23.33 -38.02 30.46
CA ARG A 4 -23.65 -37.83 29.02
C ARG A 4 -22.44 -38.20 28.16
N LYS A 5 -22.73 -39.00 27.13
CA LYS A 5 -21.83 -39.75 26.27
C LYS A 5 -21.02 -38.84 25.34
N VAL A 6 -19.74 -39.15 25.22
CA VAL A 6 -18.84 -38.76 24.13
C VAL A 6 -19.15 -39.63 22.91
N THR A 7 -19.40 -39.02 21.75
CA THR A 7 -19.42 -39.73 20.47
C THR A 7 -18.45 -39.03 19.51
N ARG A 8 -17.32 -39.69 19.25
CA ARG A 8 -16.32 -39.32 18.25
C ARG A 8 -16.89 -39.67 16.87
N GLY A 9 -17.18 -38.65 16.05
CA GLY A 9 -17.52 -38.83 14.63
C GLY A 9 -16.25 -38.99 13.80
N ALA A 10 -16.18 -40.05 13.00
CA ALA A 10 -15.08 -40.35 12.09
C ALA A 10 -15.08 -39.42 10.85
N PRO A 11 -13.91 -39.15 10.23
CA PRO A 11 -13.79 -38.27 9.07
C PRO A 11 -14.25 -38.95 7.77
N PRO A 12 -14.89 -38.23 6.83
CA PRO A 12 -15.27 -38.79 5.53
C PRO A 12 -14.06 -38.96 4.59
N GLN A 13 -14.07 -40.08 3.87
CA GLN A 13 -12.99 -40.58 3.02
C GLN A 13 -12.97 -39.91 1.63
N LEU A 14 -11.75 -39.67 1.13
CA LEU A 14 -11.43 -39.23 -0.23
C LEU A 14 -11.84 -40.29 -1.25
N ALA A 15 -12.82 -39.97 -2.10
CA ALA A 15 -13.17 -40.79 -3.26
C ALA A 15 -12.24 -40.44 -4.45
N ARG A 16 -11.30 -41.34 -4.73
CA ARG A 16 -10.57 -41.40 -6.01
C ARG A 16 -11.56 -41.80 -7.12
N SER A 17 -11.67 -40.99 -8.16
CA SER A 17 -12.27 -41.43 -9.43
C SER A 17 -11.20 -41.51 -10.51
N SER A 18 -10.75 -42.73 -10.76
CA SER A 18 -10.05 -43.15 -11.96
C SER A 18 -11.07 -43.37 -13.07
N ARG A 19 -10.98 -42.61 -14.17
CA ARG A 19 -11.47 -43.05 -15.47
C ARG A 19 -10.43 -42.71 -16.53
N GLY A 20 -9.71 -43.76 -16.91
CA GLY A 20 -8.92 -43.77 -18.13
C GLY A 20 -9.85 -43.83 -19.33
N THR A 21 -9.55 -42.99 -20.32
CA THR A 21 -10.05 -43.17 -21.68
C THR A 21 -8.84 -43.32 -22.58
N THR A 22 -8.55 -44.58 -22.92
CA THR A 22 -7.64 -44.98 -23.99
C THR A 22 -8.20 -44.52 -25.34
N TRP A 23 -7.41 -43.78 -26.12
CA TRP A 23 -7.56 -43.72 -27.58
C TRP A 23 -6.20 -43.79 -28.29
N ALA A 24 -6.09 -44.86 -29.06
CA ALA A 24 -5.36 -45.08 -30.31
C ALA A 24 -3.94 -44.48 -30.50
N ASN A 25 -3.01 -45.43 -30.57
CA ASN A 25 -1.65 -45.29 -31.08
C ASN A 25 -1.66 -44.83 -32.55
N GLY A 26 -0.99 -43.71 -32.83
CA GLY A 26 -0.74 -43.19 -34.17
C GLY A 26 0.68 -42.64 -34.24
N SER A 27 1.62 -43.50 -34.61
CA SER A 27 3.02 -43.14 -34.85
C SER A 27 3.17 -42.19 -36.04
N ARG A 28 3.85 -41.05 -35.86
CA ARG A 28 4.71 -40.42 -36.89
C ARG A 28 5.65 -39.38 -36.28
N GLN A 29 6.83 -39.32 -36.89
CA GLN A 29 8.07 -38.68 -36.45
C GLN A 29 8.01 -37.16 -36.32
N GLY A 30 8.89 -36.65 -35.45
CA GLY A 30 9.73 -35.49 -35.79
C GLY A 30 9.49 -34.24 -34.96
N GLY A 31 10.54 -33.79 -34.27
CA GLY A 31 10.69 -32.39 -33.87
C GLY A 31 10.78 -32.15 -32.37
N SER A 32 11.98 -32.31 -31.83
CA SER A 32 12.40 -31.56 -30.64
C SER A 32 12.32 -30.06 -30.95
N LYS A 33 11.52 -29.28 -30.19
CA LYS A 33 11.73 -27.83 -30.01
C LYS A 33 10.87 -27.24 -28.87
N GLY A 34 11.55 -26.89 -27.77
CA GLY A 34 11.37 -25.66 -27.00
C GLY A 34 10.00 -25.38 -26.37
N GLU A 35 9.72 -26.00 -25.23
CA GLU A 35 8.76 -25.46 -24.26
C GLU A 35 9.46 -24.38 -23.40
N GLY A 36 8.94 -23.14 -23.46
CA GLY A 36 9.40 -22.04 -22.61
C GLY A 36 9.09 -20.61 -23.11
N GLY A 37 8.73 -20.42 -24.38
CA GLY A 37 8.56 -19.08 -24.97
C GLY A 37 7.12 -18.57 -25.14
N GLY A 38 6.10 -19.42 -24.98
CA GLY A 38 4.71 -19.08 -25.33
C GLY A 38 3.98 -18.26 -24.26
N ASP A 39 4.20 -18.55 -22.98
CA ASP A 39 3.46 -17.90 -21.87
C ASP A 39 3.94 -16.46 -21.62
N SER A 40 5.23 -16.19 -21.78
CA SER A 40 5.78 -14.83 -21.63
C SER A 40 5.31 -13.90 -22.76
N ALA A 41 5.27 -14.41 -24.00
CA ALA A 41 4.75 -13.67 -25.15
C ALA A 41 3.25 -13.39 -25.00
N ASN A 42 2.48 -14.33 -24.43
CA ASN A 42 1.05 -14.16 -24.18
C ASN A 42 0.79 -13.14 -23.04
N PHE A 43 1.54 -13.22 -21.93
CA PHE A 43 1.47 -12.25 -20.83
C PHE A 43 1.81 -10.83 -21.28
N LEU A 44 2.90 -10.67 -22.05
CA LEU A 44 3.30 -9.39 -22.64
C LEU A 44 2.24 -8.85 -23.60
N SER A 45 1.58 -9.71 -24.40
CA SER A 45 0.53 -9.29 -25.32
C SER A 45 -0.73 -8.78 -24.62
N VAL A 46 -1.12 -9.38 -23.49
CA VAL A 46 -2.22 -8.89 -22.64
C VAL A 46 -1.83 -7.56 -22.01
N TYR A 47 -0.61 -7.45 -21.46
CA TYR A 47 -0.07 -6.22 -20.90
C TYR A 47 -0.01 -5.07 -21.92
N PHE A 48 0.45 -5.34 -23.14
CA PHE A 48 0.54 -4.33 -24.21
C PHE A 48 -0.82 -3.85 -24.72
N ARG A 49 -1.84 -4.71 -24.68
CA ARG A 49 -3.22 -4.36 -25.04
C ARG A 49 -3.91 -3.54 -23.95
N GLU A 50 -3.70 -3.88 -22.67
CA GLU A 50 -4.21 -3.06 -21.56
C GLU A 50 -3.51 -1.69 -21.46
N MET A 51 -2.28 -1.58 -21.97
CA MET A 51 -1.49 -0.35 -21.98
C MET A 51 -1.61 0.50 -23.25
N SER A 52 -2.16 -0.02 -24.35
CA SER A 52 -2.33 0.74 -25.60
C SER A 52 -3.45 1.77 -25.56
N ASP A 53 -4.44 1.58 -24.69
CA ASP A 53 -5.67 2.39 -24.65
C ASP A 53 -5.56 3.63 -23.76
N LEU A 54 -4.36 3.97 -23.30
CA LEU A 54 -4.19 4.96 -22.25
C LEU A 54 -3.02 5.90 -22.57
N ASP A 55 -3.28 7.21 -22.62
CA ASP A 55 -2.31 8.22 -23.07
C ASP A 55 -1.05 8.32 -22.17
N VAL A 56 0.10 8.54 -22.80
CA VAL A 56 1.37 8.87 -22.11
C VAL A 56 1.29 10.31 -21.60
N MET A 57 1.74 10.55 -20.38
CA MET A 57 1.74 11.91 -19.80
C MET A 57 2.76 12.80 -20.49
N SER A 58 2.43 14.08 -20.66
CA SER A 58 3.40 15.14 -20.96
C SER A 58 4.19 15.51 -19.70
N ALA A 59 5.33 16.19 -19.86
CA ALA A 59 6.11 16.69 -18.72
C ALA A 59 5.31 17.62 -17.79
N GLU A 60 4.38 18.40 -18.35
CA GLU A 60 3.46 19.24 -17.56
C GLU A 60 2.48 18.39 -16.74
N GLN A 61 1.90 17.35 -17.36
CA GLN A 61 1.01 16.41 -16.67
C GLN A 61 1.73 15.60 -15.58
N GLU A 62 3.00 15.25 -15.80
CA GLU A 62 3.85 14.60 -14.80
C GLU A 62 4.08 15.52 -13.60
N LEU A 63 4.42 16.79 -13.84
CA LEU A 63 4.61 17.77 -12.78
C LEU A 63 3.32 18.00 -11.97
N GLU A 64 2.18 18.12 -12.65
CA GLU A 64 0.89 18.25 -11.99
C GLU A 64 0.55 17.02 -11.15
N ALA A 65 0.75 15.81 -11.68
CA ALA A 65 0.48 14.58 -10.97
C ALA A 65 1.39 14.41 -9.75
N ALA A 66 2.68 14.74 -9.88
CA ALA A 66 3.62 14.77 -8.77
C ALA A 66 3.19 15.76 -7.68
N THR A 67 2.73 16.96 -8.08
CA THR A 67 2.19 17.97 -7.15
C THR A 67 0.93 17.48 -6.45
N ARG A 68 0.01 16.82 -7.17
CA ARG A 68 -1.19 16.19 -6.58
C ARG A 68 -0.82 15.11 -5.58
N ILE A 69 0.12 14.23 -5.92
CA ILE A 69 0.61 13.17 -5.01
C ILE A 69 1.22 13.79 -3.76
N PHE A 70 2.08 14.81 -3.89
CA PHE A 70 2.66 15.51 -2.76
C PHE A 70 1.59 16.10 -1.83
N ASN A 71 0.59 16.78 -2.38
CA ASN A 71 -0.51 17.35 -1.61
C ASN A 71 -1.36 16.28 -0.91
N LEU A 72 -1.62 15.15 -1.56
CA LEU A 72 -2.32 14.01 -0.96
C LEU A 72 -1.52 13.37 0.17
N ARG A 73 -0.20 13.25 0.04
CA ARG A 73 0.70 12.79 1.12
C ARG A 73 0.62 13.75 2.32
N LYS A 74 0.63 15.06 2.07
CA LYS A 74 0.50 16.08 3.11
C LYS A 74 -0.85 15.96 3.83
N ALA A 75 -1.93 15.86 3.07
CA ALA A 75 -3.29 15.72 3.59
C ALA A 75 -3.46 14.44 4.43
N LEU A 76 -2.87 13.32 3.99
CA LEU A 76 -2.88 12.07 4.75
C LEU A 76 -2.21 12.24 6.12
N TRP A 77 -1.01 12.84 6.17
CA TRP A 77 -0.31 13.08 7.43
C TRP A 77 -1.05 14.05 8.36
N GLN A 78 -1.63 15.12 7.82
CA GLN A 78 -2.50 16.04 8.58
C GLN A 78 -3.71 15.30 9.14
N THR A 79 -4.32 14.41 8.36
CA THR A 79 -5.46 13.60 8.79
C THR A 79 -5.04 12.61 9.87
N ILE A 80 -3.91 11.90 9.73
CA ILE A 80 -3.38 10.98 10.75
C ILE A 80 -3.22 11.70 12.11
N LEU A 81 -2.70 12.92 12.09
CA LEU A 81 -2.49 13.74 13.29
C LEU A 81 -3.72 14.56 13.71
N SER A 82 -4.90 14.39 13.09
CA SER A 82 -6.09 15.19 13.43
C SER A 82 -6.82 14.72 14.69
N TYR A 83 -6.47 13.55 15.24
CA TYR A 83 -7.09 12.97 16.43
C TYR A 83 -6.15 12.97 17.65
N PRO A 84 -6.22 14.01 18.52
CA PRO A 84 -5.29 14.18 19.63
C PRO A 84 -5.12 12.96 20.55
N PRO A 85 -6.17 12.18 20.89
CA PRO A 85 -6.02 11.03 21.78
C PRO A 85 -5.03 9.96 21.28
N PHE A 86 -4.77 9.90 19.97
CA PHE A 86 -3.88 8.89 19.38
C PHE A 86 -2.45 9.40 19.14
N VAL A 87 -2.23 10.72 19.23
CA VAL A 87 -0.91 11.35 18.95
C VAL A 87 0.21 10.71 19.75
N GLU A 88 -0.01 10.36 21.02
CA GLU A 88 1.04 9.76 21.84
C GLU A 88 1.52 8.42 21.25
N ALA A 89 0.59 7.57 20.84
CA ALA A 89 0.91 6.28 20.23
C ALA A 89 1.50 6.43 18.82
N ILE A 90 0.99 7.38 18.03
CA ILE A 90 1.51 7.65 16.68
C ILE A 90 2.96 8.14 16.75
N VAL A 91 3.27 9.09 17.63
CA VAL A 91 4.64 9.59 17.77
C VAL A 91 5.57 8.49 18.32
N ALA A 92 5.09 7.62 19.22
CA ALA A 92 5.88 6.48 19.69
C ALA A 92 6.12 5.45 18.57
N PHE A 93 5.14 5.26 17.68
CA PHE A 93 5.29 4.42 16.50
C PHE A 93 6.33 5.00 15.52
N ILE A 94 6.32 6.32 15.29
CA ILE A 94 7.34 7.00 14.47
C ILE A 94 8.72 6.78 15.08
N GLU A 95 8.90 7.04 16.39
CA GLU A 95 10.18 6.84 17.08
C GLU A 95 10.67 5.38 17.03
N ALA A 96 9.78 4.40 16.90
CA ALA A 96 10.14 2.99 16.77
C ALA A 96 10.49 2.56 15.32
N LYS A 97 10.14 3.36 14.32
CA LYS A 97 10.34 3.06 12.89
C LYS A 97 11.44 3.90 12.24
N VAL A 98 11.90 4.94 12.93
CA VAL A 98 12.87 5.91 12.42
C VAL A 98 14.13 5.84 13.27
N GLU A 99 15.28 5.81 12.62
CA GLU A 99 16.58 5.85 13.31
C GLU A 99 16.71 7.12 14.16
N ALA A 100 17.35 7.02 15.32
CA ALA A 100 17.36 8.08 16.31
C ALA A 100 18.00 9.38 15.81
N GLU A 101 18.98 9.29 14.91
CA GLU A 101 19.67 10.43 14.30
C GLU A 101 18.82 11.17 13.26
N GLU A 102 17.86 10.48 12.63
CA GLU A 102 16.98 11.04 11.60
C GLU A 102 15.65 11.52 12.17
N ALA A 103 15.27 11.01 13.35
CA ALA A 103 14.01 11.35 13.98
C ALA A 103 13.91 12.85 14.32
N PRO A 104 12.81 13.53 13.96
CA PRO A 104 12.60 14.94 14.28
C PRO A 104 12.20 15.13 15.75
N ALA A 105 13.11 14.80 16.67
CA ALA A 105 12.85 14.66 18.10
C ALA A 105 12.23 15.91 18.74
N LYS A 106 12.61 17.10 18.27
CA LYS A 106 12.06 18.38 18.75
C LYS A 106 10.57 18.51 18.38
N GLU A 107 10.21 18.21 17.14
CA GLU A 107 8.84 18.31 16.62
C GLU A 107 7.97 17.19 17.18
N LEU A 108 8.50 15.97 17.32
CA LEU A 108 7.83 14.86 18.00
C LEU A 108 7.51 15.22 19.46
N LYS A 109 8.47 15.79 20.20
CA LYS A 109 8.25 16.28 21.57
C LYS A 109 7.23 17.43 21.64
N ALA A 110 7.28 18.36 20.70
CA ALA A 110 6.31 19.45 20.60
C ALA A 110 4.89 18.90 20.36
N MET A 111 4.76 17.92 19.46
CA MET A 111 3.49 17.28 19.11
C MET A 111 2.84 16.59 20.32
N ARG A 112 3.62 15.87 21.13
CA ARG A 112 3.14 15.28 22.40
C ARG A 112 2.60 16.35 23.36
N LYS A 113 3.37 17.45 23.52
CA LYS A 113 3.05 18.53 24.44
C LYS A 113 1.76 19.25 24.01
N THR A 114 1.66 19.66 22.76
CA THR A 114 0.50 20.43 22.27
C THR A 114 -0.76 19.57 22.19
N SER A 115 -0.63 18.28 21.85
CA SER A 115 -1.74 17.31 21.93
C SER A 115 -2.29 17.20 23.35
N ARG A 116 -1.41 17.01 24.34
CA ARG A 116 -1.81 16.93 25.75
C ARG A 116 -2.51 18.20 26.22
N ASN A 117 -1.91 19.38 25.94
CA ASN A 117 -2.50 20.67 26.32
C ASN A 117 -3.90 20.88 25.72
N LEU A 118 -4.10 20.51 24.45
CA LEU A 118 -5.40 20.61 23.79
C LEU A 118 -6.44 19.68 24.43
N ARG A 119 -6.04 18.46 24.78
CA ARG A 119 -6.91 17.48 25.46
C ARG A 119 -7.25 17.86 26.88
N ASP A 120 -6.31 18.46 27.60
CA ASP A 120 -6.51 18.92 28.98
C ASP A 120 -7.41 20.16 29.02
N ARG A 121 -7.27 21.06 28.04
CA ARG A 121 -8.12 22.25 27.91
C ARG A 121 -8.24 22.71 26.46
N GLU A 122 -9.45 22.65 25.92
CA GLU A 122 -9.75 23.06 24.55
C GLU A 122 -9.92 24.59 24.45
N THR A 123 -8.79 25.30 24.37
CA THR A 123 -8.75 26.75 24.13
C THR A 123 -8.29 27.04 22.71
N ARG A 124 -8.64 28.22 22.17
CA ARG A 124 -8.14 28.66 20.85
C ARG A 124 -6.62 28.65 20.79
N ALA A 125 -5.94 29.14 21.83
CA ALA A 125 -4.47 29.14 21.90
C ALA A 125 -3.87 27.72 21.87
N ASN A 126 -4.48 26.75 22.57
CA ASN A 126 -4.02 25.36 22.54
C ASN A 126 -4.28 24.72 21.17
N LYS A 127 -5.42 25.04 20.53
CA LYS A 127 -5.75 24.57 19.18
C LYS A 127 -4.76 25.12 18.16
N ASP A 128 -4.46 26.41 18.21
CA ASP A 128 -3.51 27.06 17.30
C ASP A 128 -2.09 26.50 17.48
N ALA A 129 -1.66 26.26 18.73
CA ALA A 129 -0.37 25.63 19.01
C ALA A 129 -0.30 24.17 18.54
N TYR A 130 -1.41 23.43 18.65
CA TYR A 130 -1.54 22.07 18.12
C TYR A 130 -1.43 22.06 16.60
N ASP A 131 -2.22 22.89 15.93
CA ASP A 131 -2.26 22.98 14.47
C ASP A 131 -0.89 23.40 13.91
N ALA A 132 -0.19 24.33 14.58
CA ALA A 132 1.18 24.70 14.23
C ALA A 132 2.18 23.55 14.41
N SER A 133 2.01 22.71 15.45
CA SER A 133 2.86 21.52 15.67
C SER A 133 2.59 20.44 14.63
N VAL A 134 1.32 20.25 14.25
CA VAL A 134 0.94 19.33 13.17
C VAL A 134 1.60 19.77 11.86
N GLU A 135 1.47 21.04 11.47
CA GLU A 135 2.07 21.52 10.23
C GLU A 135 3.60 21.37 10.24
N ALA A 136 4.27 21.71 11.34
CA ALA A 136 5.72 21.55 11.46
C ALA A 136 6.17 20.08 11.34
N LEU A 137 5.49 19.15 12.02
CA LEU A 137 5.83 17.74 11.94
C LEU A 137 5.52 17.15 10.55
N VAL A 138 4.39 17.53 9.95
CA VAL A 138 3.99 17.05 8.61
C VAL A 138 5.05 17.41 7.56
N GLN A 139 5.60 18.62 7.59
CA GLN A 139 6.64 19.02 6.65
C GLN A 139 7.86 18.09 6.71
N LEU A 140 8.30 17.72 7.92
CA LEU A 140 9.43 16.81 8.10
C LEU A 140 9.07 15.37 7.72
N MET A 141 7.84 14.93 8.01
CA MET A 141 7.38 13.58 7.64
C MET A 141 7.25 13.39 6.13
N LEU A 142 7.06 14.46 5.34
CA LEU A 142 7.02 14.34 3.88
C LEU A 142 8.36 13.98 3.27
N ASP A 143 9.46 14.40 3.88
CA ASP A 143 10.81 14.02 3.48
C ASP A 143 11.17 12.65 4.05
N LEU A 144 10.84 12.42 5.33
CA LEU A 144 11.22 11.21 6.04
C LEU A 144 10.44 9.95 5.58
N ASP A 145 9.15 10.09 5.32
CA ASP A 145 8.27 8.99 4.89
C ASP A 145 7.99 9.08 3.38
N THR A 146 9.06 9.14 2.58
CA THR A 146 9.00 9.31 1.11
C THR A 146 8.07 8.29 0.45
N ASP A 147 8.16 7.02 0.85
CA ASP A 147 7.37 5.92 0.29
C ASP A 147 6.01 5.69 0.97
N ASN A 148 5.67 6.49 2.00
CA ASN A 148 4.46 6.37 2.81
C ASN A 148 4.37 5.09 3.67
N VAL A 149 5.47 4.41 3.93
CA VAL A 149 5.51 3.16 4.72
C VAL A 149 4.96 3.40 6.13
N ILE A 150 5.35 4.49 6.78
CA ILE A 150 4.92 4.80 8.15
C ILE A 150 3.45 5.24 8.14
N ALA A 151 3.09 6.16 7.24
CA ALA A 151 1.72 6.65 7.12
C ALA A 151 0.72 5.52 6.83
N GLU A 152 1.05 4.59 5.92
CA GLU A 152 0.19 3.45 5.59
C GLU A 152 0.06 2.45 6.73
N ALA A 153 1.13 2.20 7.49
CA ALA A 153 1.07 1.33 8.66
C ALA A 153 0.17 1.93 9.76
N VAL A 154 0.34 3.21 10.07
CA VAL A 154 -0.51 3.92 11.04
C VAL A 154 -1.98 3.92 10.59
N ALA A 155 -2.24 4.15 9.30
CA ALA A 155 -3.59 4.11 8.75
C ALA A 155 -4.21 2.70 8.81
N ALA A 156 -3.43 1.65 8.56
CA ALA A 156 -3.87 0.26 8.67
C ALA A 156 -4.28 -0.07 10.12
N ASP A 157 -3.46 0.32 11.10
CA ASP A 157 -3.74 0.11 12.51
C ASP A 157 -4.99 0.84 12.97
N ILE A 158 -5.20 2.10 12.56
CA ILE A 158 -6.41 2.86 12.89
C ILE A 158 -7.66 2.18 12.34
N ASN A 159 -7.59 1.65 11.12
CA ASN A 159 -8.68 0.89 10.52
C ASN A 159 -8.94 -0.43 11.24
N ALA A 160 -7.90 -1.14 11.65
CA ALA A 160 -8.01 -2.35 12.45
C ALA A 160 -8.69 -2.07 13.80
N ILE A 161 -8.30 -0.98 14.47
CA ILE A 161 -8.89 -0.53 15.73
C ILE A 161 -10.38 -0.18 15.55
N GLU A 162 -10.75 0.52 14.49
CA GLU A 162 -12.15 0.86 14.18
C GLU A 162 -13.00 -0.38 13.87
N ALA A 163 -12.41 -1.38 13.22
CA ALA A 163 -13.04 -2.70 13.01
C ALA A 163 -13.09 -3.57 14.28
N GLY A 164 -12.61 -3.08 15.43
CA GLY A 164 -12.63 -3.80 16.71
C GLY A 164 -11.53 -4.87 16.83
N GLN A 165 -10.54 -4.88 15.95
CA GLN A 165 -9.40 -5.79 16.04
C GLN A 165 -8.49 -5.36 17.20
N ARG A 166 -8.04 -6.35 17.98
CA ARG A 166 -7.18 -6.14 19.18
C ARG A 166 -5.79 -6.77 19.08
N HIS A 167 -5.56 -7.61 18.07
CA HIS A 167 -4.31 -8.33 17.87
C HIS A 167 -3.72 -7.93 16.52
N GLY A 168 -2.38 -7.89 16.44
CA GLY A 168 -1.69 -7.50 15.20
C GLY A 168 -1.78 -6.00 14.87
N VAL A 169 -2.04 -5.17 15.88
CA VAL A 169 -2.02 -3.70 15.79
C VAL A 169 -0.79 -3.23 16.55
N ASP A 170 0.07 -2.45 15.90
CA ASP A 170 1.31 -1.93 16.51
C ASP A 170 1.04 -0.67 17.34
N LEU A 171 0.05 0.14 16.96
CA LEU A 171 -0.41 1.31 17.72
C LEU A 171 -0.96 0.90 19.09
N THR A 172 -0.17 1.19 20.13
CA THR A 172 -0.56 0.94 21.52
C THR A 172 -1.47 2.05 22.04
N VAL A 173 -2.77 1.91 21.82
CA VAL A 173 -3.80 2.87 22.27
C VAL A 173 -4.85 2.21 23.16
N LYS A 174 -5.48 3.01 24.04
CA LYS A 174 -6.74 2.60 24.66
C LYS A 174 -7.83 2.64 23.58
N PRO A 175 -8.59 1.55 23.37
CA PRO A 175 -9.61 1.52 22.35
C PRO A 175 -10.65 2.62 22.63
N PRO A 176 -11.09 3.35 21.60
CA PRO A 176 -12.19 4.30 21.72
C PRO A 176 -13.46 3.62 22.24
N ARG A 177 -14.37 4.42 22.80
CA ARG A 177 -15.69 3.91 23.22
C ARG A 177 -16.40 3.30 22.01
N GLU A 178 -17.08 2.17 22.23
CA GLU A 178 -17.90 1.54 21.21
C GLU A 178 -18.93 2.54 20.66
N GLY A 179 -19.03 2.66 19.34
CA GLY A 179 -19.90 3.64 18.69
C GLY A 179 -19.44 5.11 18.77
N SER A 180 -18.17 5.38 19.09
CA SER A 180 -17.60 6.74 19.09
C SER A 180 -17.66 7.38 17.70
N LYS A 181 -18.66 8.26 17.48
CA LYS A 181 -18.81 9.00 16.22
C LYS A 181 -17.54 9.79 15.82
N PRO A 182 -16.88 10.54 16.73
CA PRO A 182 -15.67 11.28 16.36
C PRO A 182 -14.55 10.38 15.85
N PHE A 183 -14.39 9.19 16.44
CA PHE A 183 -13.38 8.25 16.00
C PHE A 183 -13.74 7.58 14.67
N ALA A 184 -15.01 7.21 14.48
CA ALA A 184 -15.49 6.66 13.22
C ALA A 184 -15.30 7.65 12.04
N THR A 185 -15.59 8.95 12.27
CA THR A 185 -15.33 10.01 11.28
C THR A 185 -13.84 10.11 10.96
N TYR A 186 -12.98 10.17 11.99
CA TYR A 186 -11.53 10.20 11.82
C TYR A 186 -11.00 9.00 11.02
N ALA A 187 -11.41 7.78 11.37
CA ALA A 187 -11.00 6.58 10.65
C ALA A 187 -11.49 6.58 9.18
N ALA A 188 -12.72 7.06 8.93
CA ALA A 188 -13.26 7.20 7.59
C ALA A 188 -12.48 8.22 6.74
N GLU A 189 -12.09 9.36 7.32
CA GLU A 189 -11.26 10.38 6.65
C GLU A 189 -9.89 9.81 6.27
N ILE A 190 -9.26 9.03 7.16
CA ILE A 190 -8.00 8.34 6.86
C ILE A 190 -8.16 7.34 5.72
N ARG A 191 -9.22 6.52 5.74
CA ARG A 191 -9.50 5.58 4.63
C ARG A 191 -9.65 6.31 3.31
N GLN A 192 -10.37 7.41 3.31
CA GLN A 192 -10.58 8.22 2.11
C GLN A 192 -9.25 8.79 1.60
N ALA A 193 -8.44 9.40 2.49
CA ALA A 193 -7.14 9.95 2.14
C ALA A 193 -6.18 8.88 1.57
N CYS A 194 -6.15 7.68 2.16
CA CYS A 194 -5.37 6.55 1.63
C CYS A 194 -5.86 6.12 0.25
N ASN A 195 -7.17 6.02 0.03
CA ASN A 195 -7.74 5.60 -1.24
C ASN A 195 -7.46 6.63 -2.34
N ASP A 196 -7.55 7.92 -2.03
CA ASP A 196 -7.25 9.00 -2.96
C ASP A 196 -5.76 9.00 -3.35
N LEU A 197 -4.86 8.88 -2.37
CA LEU A 197 -3.43 8.79 -2.63
C LEU A 197 -3.07 7.56 -3.48
N ARG A 198 -3.63 6.39 -3.14
CA ARG A 198 -3.41 5.15 -3.90
C ARG A 198 -3.91 5.26 -5.34
N ARG A 199 -5.08 5.87 -5.55
CA ARG A 199 -5.63 6.08 -6.89
C ARG A 199 -4.71 6.94 -7.73
N GLU A 200 -4.23 8.07 -7.20
CA GLU A 200 -3.33 8.96 -7.94
C GLU A 200 -1.94 8.34 -8.18
N LYS A 201 -1.35 7.69 -7.17
CA LYS A 201 -0.08 6.95 -7.36
C LYS A 201 -0.22 5.89 -8.46
N ASN A 202 -1.31 5.12 -8.46
CA ASN A 202 -1.56 4.10 -9.47
C ASN A 202 -1.76 4.69 -10.86
N ALA A 203 -2.47 5.82 -10.98
CA ALA A 203 -2.63 6.52 -12.25
C ALA A 203 -1.29 7.03 -12.79
N PHE A 204 -0.47 7.64 -11.94
CA PHE A 204 0.87 8.12 -12.28
C PHE A 204 1.80 6.99 -12.72
N VAL A 205 1.88 5.90 -11.95
CA VAL A 205 2.72 4.73 -12.29
C VAL A 205 2.28 4.12 -13.62
N LYS A 206 0.97 3.96 -13.85
CA LYS A 206 0.45 3.42 -15.11
C LYS A 206 0.83 4.28 -16.31
N ALA A 207 0.82 5.60 -16.19
CA ALA A 207 1.24 6.50 -17.27
C ALA A 207 2.75 6.42 -17.54
N ASN A 208 3.58 6.35 -16.49
CA ASN A 208 5.03 6.26 -16.62
C ASN A 208 5.51 4.91 -17.17
N LEU A 209 4.90 3.79 -16.75
CA LEU A 209 5.23 2.48 -17.31
C LEU A 209 4.92 2.37 -18.81
N ARG A 210 3.94 3.14 -19.32
CA ARG A 210 3.67 3.23 -20.76
C ARG A 210 4.75 3.95 -21.53
N LEU A 211 5.36 4.99 -20.95
CA LEU A 211 6.52 5.65 -21.56
C LEU A 211 7.63 4.61 -21.79
N VAL A 212 7.98 3.85 -20.75
CA VAL A 212 9.00 2.79 -20.82
C VAL A 212 8.65 1.74 -21.88
N VAL A 213 7.40 1.28 -21.92
CA VAL A 213 6.92 0.32 -22.92
C VAL A 213 6.91 0.90 -24.34
N SER A 214 6.54 2.16 -24.52
CA SER A 214 6.53 2.82 -25.84
C SER A 214 7.94 3.02 -26.38
N ILE A 215 8.89 3.34 -25.49
CA ILE A 215 10.32 3.41 -25.77
C ILE A 215 10.84 2.01 -26.13
N ALA A 216 10.52 0.98 -25.33
CA ALA A 216 10.88 -0.41 -25.60
C ALA A 216 10.30 -0.91 -26.94
N ARG A 217 9.07 -0.54 -27.30
CA ARG A 217 8.50 -0.83 -28.62
C ARG A 217 9.29 -0.14 -29.74
N ARG A 218 9.68 1.13 -29.59
CA ARG A 218 10.52 1.83 -30.59
C ARG A 218 11.88 1.15 -30.76
N PHE A 219 12.52 0.71 -29.67
CA PHE A 219 13.79 -0.02 -29.73
C PHE A 219 13.64 -1.43 -30.31
N ASN A 220 12.51 -2.12 -30.08
CA ASN A 220 12.26 -3.45 -30.67
C ASN A 220 11.94 -3.41 -32.18
N HIS A 221 11.58 -2.24 -32.74
CA HIS A 221 11.44 -2.05 -34.19
C HIS A 221 12.76 -1.67 -34.88
N GLY A 222 13.83 -1.43 -34.12
CA GLY A 222 15.17 -1.11 -34.60
C GLY A 222 16.16 -2.23 -34.32
N ARG A 223 16.13 -3.28 -35.16
CA ARG A 223 17.16 -4.33 -35.33
C ARG A 223 17.75 -4.91 -34.03
N MET A 224 17.05 -5.85 -33.40
CA MET A 224 17.58 -7.09 -32.77
C MET A 224 16.57 -7.60 -31.72
N PRO A 225 16.16 -8.88 -31.74
CA PRO A 225 15.29 -9.47 -30.72
C PRO A 225 15.92 -9.35 -29.32
N LEU A 226 15.11 -9.09 -28.29
CA LEU A 226 15.53 -8.97 -26.88
C LEU A 226 16.39 -10.15 -26.38
N GLN A 227 16.26 -11.34 -26.98
CA GLN A 227 17.07 -12.52 -26.66
C GLN A 227 18.55 -12.37 -27.06
N ASP A 228 18.86 -11.60 -28.10
CA ASP A 228 20.22 -11.43 -28.63
C ASP A 228 20.97 -10.31 -27.86
N LEU A 229 20.28 -9.29 -27.36
CA LEU A 229 20.84 -8.28 -26.45
C LEU A 229 21.28 -8.85 -25.10
N ILE A 230 20.61 -9.91 -24.62
CA ILE A 230 20.98 -10.61 -23.38
C ILE A 230 22.21 -11.53 -23.60
N GLN A 231 22.44 -11.97 -24.84
CA GLN A 231 23.60 -12.78 -25.22
C GLN A 231 24.87 -11.94 -25.39
N GLU A 232 24.79 -10.73 -25.96
CA GLU A 232 25.97 -9.85 -26.09
C GLU A 232 26.45 -9.25 -24.76
N GLY A 233 25.57 -9.15 -23.75
CA GLY A 233 25.93 -8.63 -22.41
C GLY A 233 26.65 -9.62 -21.49
N ASN A 234 26.92 -10.85 -21.95
CA ASN A 234 27.54 -11.92 -21.16
C ASN A 234 28.83 -12.49 -21.81
N ILE A 235 29.57 -11.63 -22.54
CA ILE A 235 30.96 -11.85 -22.95
C ILE A 235 31.88 -10.92 -22.16
#